data_AF-A0A1M6HVW0-F1
#
_entry.id   AF-A0A1M6HVW0-F1
#
_cell.length_a   1.000
_cell.length_b   1.000
_cell.length_c   1.000
_cell.angle_alpha   90.00
_cell.angle_beta   90.00
_cell.angle_gamma   90.00
#
_symmetry.space_group_name_H-M   'P 1'
#
loop_
_entity.id
_entity.type
_entity.pdbx_description
1 polymer ?
#
loop_
_entity_poly.entity_id
_entity_poly.type
_entity_poly.pdbx_seq_one_letter_code
_entity_poly.pdbx_strand_id
1 'polypeptide(L)' 'MSRRKARQNPGLDALEGRTVPGGCNDCRAEATIHGRDPETGVYVVTVAHDPTCPWLAGVTR' A
#
# COMPACT_ATOMS: atom_id res chain seq x y z
N MET A 1 -14.48 -2.83 26.26
CA MET A 1 -14.73 -3.01 24.82
C MET A 1 -13.68 -3.97 24.28
N SER A 2 -14.06 -5.20 23.90
CA SER A 2 -13.13 -6.16 23.29
C SER A 2 -12.75 -5.65 21.90
N ARG A 3 -11.48 -5.25 21.69
CA ARG A 3 -10.98 -4.90 20.36
C ARG A 3 -11.06 -6.18 19.52
N ARG A 4 -11.94 -6.20 18.51
CA ARG A 4 -11.96 -7.32 17.55
C ARG A 4 -10.60 -7.35 16.89
N LYS A 5 -9.84 -8.43 17.11
CA LYS A 5 -8.59 -8.66 16.39
C LYS A 5 -8.92 -8.63 14.90
N ALA A 6 -8.25 -7.74 14.15
CA ALA A 6 -8.41 -7.72 12.71
C ALA A 6 -8.09 -9.13 12.18
N ARG A 7 -8.88 -9.61 11.23
CA ARG A 7 -8.68 -10.95 10.65
C ARG A 7 -7.44 -10.92 9.75
N GLN A 8 -6.72 -12.03 9.68
CA GLN A 8 -5.70 -12.23 8.66
C GLN A 8 -6.37 -12.22 7.28
N ASN A 9 -5.68 -11.65 6.28
CA ASN A 9 -6.09 -11.72 4.89
C ASN A 9 -5.00 -12.45 4.11
N PRO A 10 -5.12 -13.78 3.92
CA PRO A 10 -4.10 -14.59 3.27
C PRO A 10 -3.71 -14.06 1.87
N GLY A 11 -4.65 -13.40 1.18
CA GLY A 11 -4.39 -12.79 -0.12
C GLY A 11 -3.43 -11.60 -0.03
N LEU A 12 -3.58 -10.74 0.97
CA LEU A 12 -2.66 -9.61 1.20
C LEU A 12 -1.36 -10.06 1.84
N ASP A 13 -1.41 -11.03 2.74
CA ASP A 13 -0.23 -11.61 3.38
C ASP A 13 0.71 -12.24 2.31
N ALA A 14 0.15 -12.88 1.27
CA ALA A 14 0.91 -13.43 0.15
C ALA A 14 1.54 -12.37 -0.78
N LEU A 15 1.18 -11.10 -0.63
CA LEU A 15 1.71 -9.97 -1.39
C LEU A 15 2.76 -9.17 -0.62
N GLU A 16 3.07 -9.56 0.62
CA GLU A 16 4.14 -8.94 1.41
C GLU A 16 5.48 -8.98 0.67
N GLY A 17 6.17 -7.83 0.62
CA GLY A 17 7.42 -7.62 -0.10
C GLY A 17 7.29 -7.61 -1.63
N ARG A 18 6.09 -7.82 -2.19
CA ARG A 18 5.86 -7.81 -3.63
C ARG A 18 5.44 -6.43 -4.11
N THR A 19 5.91 -6.10 -5.31
CA THR A 19 5.43 -4.94 -6.07
C THR A 19 4.13 -5.31 -6.78
N VAL A 20 3.06 -4.57 -6.48
CA VAL A 20 1.76 -4.67 -7.12
C VAL A 20 1.61 -3.48 -8.06
N PRO A 21 1.47 -3.69 -9.39
CA PRO A 21 1.26 -2.59 -10.31
C PRO A 21 -0.12 -1.95 -10.08
N GLY A 22 -0.20 -0.63 -10.25
CA GLY A 22 -1.43 0.14 -10.13
C GLY A 22 -1.43 1.11 -8.96
N GLY A 23 -2.57 1.79 -8.76
CA GLY A 23 -2.75 2.84 -7.75
C GLY A 23 -2.97 4.23 -8.35
N CYS A 24 -2.52 4.46 -9.59
CA CYS A 24 -2.79 5.66 -10.39
C CYS A 24 -3.21 5.22 -11.79
N ASN A 25 -4.25 5.84 -12.35
CA ASN A 25 -4.68 5.55 -13.73
C ASN A 25 -3.91 6.37 -14.77
N ASP A 26 -3.30 7.48 -14.35
CA ASP A 26 -2.71 8.49 -15.24
C ASP A 26 -1.18 8.42 -15.28
N CYS A 27 -0.58 7.54 -14.48
CA CYS A 27 0.86 7.28 -14.49
C CYS A 27 1.14 5.82 -14.12
N ARG A 28 2.36 5.36 -14.37
CA ARG A 28 2.84 4.09 -13.82
C ARG A 28 3.07 4.28 -12.32
N ALA A 29 2.16 3.73 -11.53
CA ALA A 29 2.29 3.61 -10.10
C ALA A 29 2.50 2.16 -9.69
N GLU A 30 3.26 1.98 -8.62
CA GLU A 30 3.60 0.69 -8.05
C GLU A 30 3.41 0.76 -6.54
N ALA A 31 2.71 -0.23 -5.97
CA ALA A 31 2.49 -0.35 -4.55
C ALA A 31 3.29 -1.52 -3.96
N THR A 32 3.86 -1.33 -2.78
CA THR A 32 4.55 -2.38 -2.03
C THR A 32 3.90 -2.54 -0.67
N ILE A 33 3.50 -3.77 -0.33
CA ILE A 33 2.98 -4.14 0.99
C ILE A 33 4.17 -4.56 1.85
N HIS A 34 4.41 -3.87 2.96
CA HIS A 34 5.52 -4.17 3.90
C HIS A 34 5.13 -5.15 5.00
N GLY A 35 3.94 -5.74 4.89
CA GLY A 35 3.39 -6.67 5.85
C GLY A 35 2.35 -6.05 6.75
N ARG A 36 1.97 -6.82 7.76
CA ARG A 36 0.88 -6.51 8.68
C ARG A 36 1.42 -6.30 10.08
N ASP A 37 1.09 -5.16 10.68
CA ASP A 37 1.40 -4.89 12.08
C ASP A 37 0.68 -5.93 12.96
N PRO A 38 1.40 -6.70 13.80
CA PRO A 38 0.81 -7.82 14.55
C PRO A 38 -0.09 -7.39 15.71
N GLU A 39 0.03 -6.15 16.19
CA GLU A 39 -0.71 -5.62 17.34
C GLU A 39 -2.04 -4.98 16.92
N THR A 40 -1.99 -4.19 15.87
CA THR A 40 -3.12 -3.43 15.31
C THR A 40 -3.80 -4.18 14.17
N GLY A 41 -3.05 -5.02 13.46
CA GLY A 41 -3.51 -5.74 12.29
C GLY A 41 -3.61 -4.90 11.02
N VAL A 42 -3.03 -3.70 11.00
CA VAL A 42 -3.01 -2.77 9.87
C VAL A 42 -1.89 -3.15 8.90
N TYR A 43 -2.16 -3.08 7.60
CA TYR A 43 -1.13 -3.26 6.56
C TYR A 43 -0.44 -1.95 6.27
N VAL A 44 0.89 -1.98 6.18
CA VAL A 44 1.68 -0.82 5.77
C VAL A 44 1.94 -0.94 4.27
N VAL A 45 1.54 0.09 3.52
CA VAL A 45 1.67 0.11 2.05
C VAL A 45 2.40 1.40 1.65
N THR A 46 3.41 1.27 0.80
CA THR A 46 4.02 2.41 0.11
C THR A 46 3.57 2.43 -1.33
N VAL A 47 3.14 3.58 -1.83
CA VAL A 47 2.84 3.79 -3.25
C VAL A 47 3.91 4.71 -3.83
N ALA A 48 4.60 4.23 -4.86
CA ALA A 48 5.51 5.01 -5.67
C ALA A 48 4.82 5.35 -6.99
N HIS A 49 4.99 6.58 -7.44
CA HIS A 49 4.57 7.01 -8.76
C HIS A 49 5.82 7.35 -9.57
N ASP A 50 5.74 7.16 -10.88
CA ASP A 50 6.75 7.71 -11.76
C ASP A 50 6.74 9.26 -11.75
N PRO A 51 7.87 9.91 -12.10
CA PRO A 51 7.99 11.37 -12.06
C PRO A 51 7.11 12.14 -13.04
N THR A 52 6.50 11.46 -14.03
CA THR A 52 5.60 12.07 -15.02
C THR A 52 4.14 12.13 -14.54
N CYS A 53 3.86 11.66 -13.31
CA CYS A 53 2.53 11.71 -12.73
C CYS A 53 1.97 13.14 -12.68
N PRO A 54 0.85 13.43 -13.39
CA PRO A 54 0.31 14.79 -13.48
C PRO A 54 -0.21 15.30 -12.14
N TRP A 55 -0.50 14.39 -11.21
CA TRP A 55 -1.02 14.72 -9.88
C TRP A 55 0.08 14.96 -8.84
N LEU A 56 1.33 14.59 -9.14
CA LEU A 56 2.47 14.89 -8.27
C LEU A 56 3.16 16.21 -8.61
N ALA A 57 3.08 16.64 -9.86
CA ALA A 57 3.58 17.93 -10.32
C ALA A 57 2.78 19.08 -9.66
N GLY A 58 3.16 19.45 -8.45
CA GLY A 58 2.51 20.50 -7.66
C GLY A 58 2.36 20.21 -6.17
N VAL A 59 2.61 18.97 -5.73
CA VAL A 59 2.58 18.60 -4.32
C VAL A 59 3.99 18.79 -3.73
N THR A 60 4.35 20.04 -3.41
CA THR A 60 5.55 20.33 -2.60
C THR A 60 5.32 19.83 -1.16
N ARG A 61 6.25 19.00 -0.67
CA ARG A 61 6.29 18.50 0.71
C ARG A 61 6.66 19.59 1.72
#